data_AF-A0A8T0FH84-F1
#
_entry.id   AF-A0A8T0FH84-F1
#
_cell.length_a   1.000
_cell.length_b   1.000
_cell.length_c   1.000
_cell.angle_alpha   90.00
_cell.angle_beta   90.00
_cell.angle_gamma   90.00
#
_symmetry.space_group_name_H-M   'P 1'
#
loop_
_entity.id
_entity.type
_entity.pdbx_description
1 polymer ?
#
loop_
_entity_poly.entity_id
_entity_poly.type
_entity_poly.pdbx_seq_one_letter_code
_entity_poly.pdbx_strand_id
1 'polypeptide(L)'
;MCSCLIRVQRRLLLILPKIHTLELSVAFHASKTCVRALKLQPMGSFTSAPKILNDDTADNDLILPTSFTWDDLRIRCEEELSGLPPKISRNFQKVKYSSKNDYKIDEMKIRVMQWNILSQALAINSDKFVACPLDALSWGTRRWRLLEEMVSTRPDILCFQEVDHYQFFKSTLGPLGFRGVFFPKPDSPCFYIAENNGPDGCAIFINEAKFDLLDTKTRSLEVWGYQSNQVAILCKLRRRNDNNIFWVATTHLKARQGHLLATMRREQGKDLMDFIKSYSGNRPVIVTGDFNANPCEPVYHALTKDDTYPLDSAYRYLSNKMSEPPYTTWKIREDGEYCQTLDYIFYTPNSFDVESVLHLPTAEDIGEGRVPSYRYPSDHFSLVADLVLNES
;
A
#
# COMPACT_ATOMS: atom_id res chain seq x y z
N MET A 1 38.98 15.71 52.64
CA MET A 1 38.26 14.49 52.21
C MET A 1 37.04 14.34 53.12
N CYS A 2 35.85 14.15 52.52
CA CYS A 2 34.50 14.36 53.10
C CYS A 2 34.20 15.83 53.45
N SER A 3 33.01 16.42 53.24
CA SER A 3 31.70 15.97 52.78
C SER A 3 30.79 17.19 52.50
N CYS A 4 29.72 16.97 51.72
CA CYS A 4 28.37 17.56 51.84
C CYS A 4 28.03 19.02 51.45
N LEU A 5 26.88 19.09 50.71
CA LEU A 5 25.66 19.90 50.98
C LEU A 5 25.34 21.16 50.12
N ILE A 6 24.15 21.08 49.49
CA ILE A 6 23.04 22.07 49.43
C ILE A 6 22.65 22.73 48.08
N ARG A 7 21.45 22.32 47.67
CA ARG A 7 20.37 22.95 46.87
C ARG A 7 20.34 24.47 46.76
N VAL A 8 19.91 24.96 45.59
CA VAL A 8 19.12 26.20 45.46
C VAL A 8 17.94 25.98 44.50
N GLN A 9 16.74 26.36 44.93
CA GLN A 9 15.52 26.46 44.13
C GLN A 9 14.72 27.67 44.65
N ARG A 10 14.39 28.65 43.79
CA ARG A 10 13.05 29.27 43.61
C ARG A 10 13.06 30.67 42.92
N ARG A 11 12.10 30.79 41.98
CA ARG A 11 11.20 31.91 41.62
C ARG A 11 11.79 33.23 41.07
N LEU A 12 11.46 33.67 39.85
CA LEU A 12 10.20 34.21 39.27
C LEU A 12 10.19 35.76 39.33
N LEU A 13 10.25 36.46 38.18
CA LEU A 13 9.48 37.69 37.91
C LEU A 13 9.55 38.10 36.42
N LEU A 14 8.43 38.61 35.92
CA LEU A 14 8.18 39.18 34.59
C LEU A 14 8.96 40.51 34.36
N ILE A 15 9.13 40.89 33.07
CA ILE A 15 8.79 42.19 32.42
C ILE A 15 9.69 42.46 31.18
N LEU A 16 9.05 42.85 30.07
CA LEU A 16 9.58 43.26 28.74
C LEU A 16 10.63 44.41 28.79
N PRO A 17 11.46 44.63 27.74
CA PRO A 17 11.05 45.59 26.67
C PRO A 17 11.46 45.24 25.22
N LYS A 18 10.75 45.90 24.29
CA LYS A 18 10.91 46.00 22.83
C LYS A 18 12.29 46.53 22.39
N ILE A 19 12.85 46.02 21.29
CA ILE A 19 13.77 46.71 20.34
C ILE A 19 13.55 46.07 18.94
N HIS A 20 12.80 46.70 18.02
CA HIS A 20 13.23 47.54 16.89
C HIS A 20 14.14 46.89 15.82
N THR A 21 13.49 46.58 14.68
CA THR A 21 13.90 46.73 13.27
C THR A 21 15.36 47.12 12.97
N LEU A 22 16.06 46.22 12.27
CA LEU A 22 17.25 46.52 11.48
C LEU A 22 16.96 46.19 10.01
N GLU A 23 16.81 47.24 9.20
CA GLU A 23 16.85 47.18 7.73
C GLU A 23 18.31 46.98 7.29
N LEU A 24 18.53 46.00 6.42
CA LEU A 24 19.76 45.85 5.64
C LEU A 24 19.41 46.14 4.18
N SER A 25 19.74 47.35 3.75
CA SER A 25 19.63 47.80 2.37
C SER A 25 20.75 47.19 1.53
N VAL A 26 20.41 46.33 0.58
CA VAL A 26 21.28 45.99 -0.55
C VAL A 26 20.65 46.59 -1.81
N ALA A 27 21.30 47.62 -2.34
CA ALA A 27 20.89 48.28 -3.57
C ALA A 27 21.34 47.46 -4.78
N PHE A 28 20.38 46.98 -5.58
CA PHE A 28 20.63 46.56 -6.96
C PHE A 28 19.98 47.57 -7.91
N HIS A 29 20.80 48.16 -8.78
CA HIS A 29 20.38 49.01 -9.89
C HIS A 29 19.60 48.18 -10.92
N ALA A 30 18.31 48.45 -11.08
CA ALA A 30 17.49 47.90 -12.16
C ALA A 30 17.07 49.02 -13.12
N SER A 31 17.44 48.82 -14.40
CA SER A 31 17.05 49.66 -15.53
C SER A 31 15.53 49.62 -15.74
N LYS A 32 14.95 50.79 -16.06
CA LYS A 32 13.53 50.99 -16.36
C LYS A 32 13.14 50.22 -17.63
N THR A 33 12.21 49.28 -17.53
CA THR A 33 11.33 48.91 -18.67
C THR A 33 10.07 48.15 -18.20
N CYS A 34 8.92 48.72 -18.56
CA CYS A 34 7.60 48.10 -18.72
C CYS A 34 6.96 47.35 -17.52
N VAL A 35 6.19 48.08 -16.70
CA VAL A 35 5.18 47.48 -15.81
C VAL A 35 3.98 47.05 -16.65
N ARG A 36 3.84 45.74 -16.91
CA ARG A 36 2.54 45.13 -17.27
C ARG A 36 1.92 44.58 -15.98
N ALA A 37 0.74 45.09 -15.64
CA ALA A 37 -0.05 44.59 -14.54
C ALA A 37 -0.48 43.13 -14.81
N LEU A 38 0.19 42.18 -14.14
CA LEU A 38 -0.30 40.81 -14.01
C LEU A 38 -1.43 40.84 -12.98
N LYS A 39 -2.68 40.85 -13.46
CA LYS A 39 -3.84 40.49 -12.65
C LYS A 39 -3.66 39.04 -12.22
N LEU A 40 -3.31 38.82 -10.96
CA LEU A 40 -3.41 37.50 -10.32
C LEU A 40 -4.89 37.13 -10.31
N GLN A 41 -5.28 36.20 -11.19
CA GLN A 41 -6.57 35.51 -11.04
C GLN A 41 -6.51 34.70 -9.75
N PRO A 42 -7.57 34.71 -8.92
CA PRO A 42 -7.64 33.83 -7.76
C PRO A 42 -7.56 32.38 -8.26
N MET A 43 -6.53 31.64 -7.84
CA MET A 43 -6.49 30.20 -8.07
C MET A 43 -7.69 29.57 -7.36
N GLY A 44 -8.54 28.92 -8.14
CA GLY A 44 -9.72 28.23 -7.65
C GLY A 44 -9.38 27.13 -6.65
N SER A 45 -10.37 26.77 -5.84
CA SER A 45 -10.34 25.68 -4.87
C SER A 45 -9.81 24.37 -5.49
N PHE A 46 -8.75 23.78 -4.90
CA PHE A 46 -8.19 22.47 -5.26
C PHE A 46 -9.09 21.27 -4.87
N THR A 47 -10.40 21.45 -4.80
CA THR A 47 -11.34 20.42 -4.31
C THR A 47 -12.01 19.61 -5.42
N SER A 48 -11.61 19.76 -6.68
CA SER A 48 -12.12 18.92 -7.76
C SER A 48 -11.06 17.89 -8.16
N ALA A 49 -11.27 16.62 -7.76
CA ALA A 49 -10.61 15.50 -8.39
C ALA A 49 -10.79 15.62 -9.92
N PRO A 50 -9.76 15.36 -10.74
CA PRO A 50 -9.89 15.36 -12.20
C PRO A 50 -11.06 14.47 -12.59
N LYS A 51 -12.02 15.00 -13.36
CA LYS A 51 -13.07 14.16 -13.96
C LYS A 51 -12.38 13.22 -14.95
N ILE A 52 -12.56 11.93 -14.75
CA ILE A 52 -12.14 10.88 -15.69
C ILE A 52 -12.82 11.21 -17.03
N LEU A 53 -12.02 11.55 -18.04
CA LEU A 53 -12.49 11.88 -19.39
C LEU A 53 -12.26 10.73 -20.38
N ASN A 54 -11.87 9.55 -19.89
CA ASN A 54 -11.82 8.34 -20.69
C ASN A 54 -12.97 7.42 -20.27
N ASP A 55 -13.70 6.87 -21.24
CA ASP A 55 -14.67 5.82 -20.95
C ASP A 55 -13.89 4.56 -20.56
N ASP A 56 -14.19 3.97 -19.40
CA ASP A 56 -13.58 2.73 -18.93
C ASP A 56 -14.11 1.57 -19.79
N THR A 57 -13.42 1.30 -20.90
CA THR A 57 -13.80 0.28 -21.89
C THR A 57 -12.90 -0.95 -21.89
N ALA A 58 -11.88 -1.00 -21.02
CA ALA A 58 -10.83 -2.02 -21.03
C ALA A 58 -11.35 -3.45 -20.80
N ASP A 59 -12.56 -3.57 -20.25
CA ASP A 59 -13.18 -4.82 -19.84
C ASP A 59 -14.59 -5.00 -20.43
N ASN A 60 -14.93 -4.25 -21.48
CA ASN A 60 -16.22 -4.39 -22.18
C ASN A 60 -16.39 -5.75 -22.88
N ASP A 61 -15.29 -6.46 -23.08
CA ASP A 61 -15.27 -7.83 -23.62
C ASP A 61 -15.65 -8.89 -22.58
N LEU A 62 -15.61 -8.55 -21.28
CA LEU A 62 -15.92 -9.48 -20.20
C LEU A 62 -17.43 -9.63 -19.97
N ILE A 63 -17.93 -10.82 -20.28
CA ILE A 63 -19.28 -11.25 -19.92
C ILE A 63 -19.19 -12.05 -18.62
N LEU A 64 -19.45 -11.38 -17.49
CA LEU A 64 -19.48 -12.02 -16.17
C LEU A 64 -20.92 -12.39 -15.78
N PRO A 65 -21.16 -13.59 -15.22
CA PRO A 65 -22.45 -13.93 -14.64
C PRO A 65 -22.81 -12.97 -13.50
N THR A 66 -24.11 -12.76 -13.26
CA THR A 66 -24.58 -11.90 -12.17
C THR A 66 -24.19 -12.41 -10.78
N SER A 67 -23.91 -13.71 -10.66
CA SER A 67 -23.43 -14.36 -9.45
C SER A 67 -22.59 -15.56 -9.81
N PHE A 68 -21.48 -15.76 -9.12
CA PHE A 68 -20.62 -16.93 -9.27
C PHE A 68 -19.83 -17.16 -7.98
N THR A 69 -19.24 -18.33 -7.83
CA THR A 69 -18.44 -18.74 -6.67
C THR A 69 -16.94 -18.62 -6.95
N TRP A 70 -16.12 -18.78 -5.92
CA TRP A 70 -14.67 -18.90 -6.08
C TRP A 70 -14.26 -20.06 -6.99
N ASP A 71 -15.02 -21.15 -7.00
CA ASP A 71 -14.72 -22.32 -7.83
C ASP A 71 -15.08 -22.07 -9.30
N ASP A 72 -16.16 -21.33 -9.57
CA ASP A 72 -16.49 -20.87 -10.92
C ASP A 72 -15.42 -19.92 -11.46
N LEU A 73 -14.94 -18.98 -10.63
CA LEU A 73 -13.86 -18.07 -11.01
C LEU A 73 -12.54 -18.82 -11.26
N ARG A 74 -12.26 -19.87 -10.48
CA ARG A 74 -11.11 -20.76 -10.70
C ARG A 74 -11.18 -21.41 -12.08
N ILE A 75 -12.32 -22.02 -12.40
CA ILE A 75 -12.54 -22.67 -13.71
C ILE A 75 -12.36 -21.65 -14.83
N ARG A 76 -12.91 -20.44 -14.67
CA ARG A 76 -12.73 -19.39 -15.69
C ARG A 76 -11.27 -18.98 -15.86
N CYS A 77 -10.51 -18.85 -14.78
CA CYS A 77 -9.08 -18.57 -14.88
C CYS A 77 -8.34 -19.70 -15.62
N GLU A 78 -8.69 -20.97 -15.37
CA GLU A 78 -8.09 -22.13 -16.05
C GLU A 78 -8.40 -22.13 -17.55
N GLU A 79 -9.62 -21.76 -17.96
CA GLU A 79 -10.02 -21.62 -19.36
C GLU A 79 -9.25 -20.50 -20.07
N GLU A 80 -9.20 -19.32 -19.46
CA GLU A 80 -8.62 -18.10 -20.05
C GLU A 80 -7.09 -18.12 -20.09
N LEU A 81 -6.47 -18.86 -19.17
CA LEU A 81 -5.02 -19.05 -19.10
C LEU A 81 -4.57 -20.37 -19.76
N SER A 82 -5.49 -21.07 -20.44
CA SER A 82 -5.22 -22.31 -21.15
C SER A 82 -4.11 -22.12 -22.19
N GLY A 83 -3.14 -23.03 -22.18
CA GLY A 83 -1.98 -22.97 -23.07
C GLY A 83 -0.82 -22.09 -22.57
N LEU A 84 -1.01 -21.32 -21.48
CA LEU A 84 0.09 -20.62 -20.82
C LEU A 84 0.75 -21.50 -19.74
N PRO A 85 2.04 -21.29 -19.42
CA PRO A 85 2.71 -21.99 -18.33
C PRO A 85 1.96 -21.83 -16.99
N PRO A 86 1.95 -22.83 -16.10
CA PRO A 86 1.25 -22.73 -14.82
C PRO A 86 1.86 -21.62 -13.96
N LYS A 87 1.03 -20.99 -13.12
CA LYS A 87 1.49 -19.95 -12.19
C LYS A 87 2.61 -20.45 -11.26
N ILE A 88 3.28 -19.51 -10.62
CA ILE A 88 4.26 -19.85 -9.59
C ILE A 88 3.53 -20.41 -8.36
N SER A 89 3.88 -21.65 -7.98
CA SER A 89 3.32 -22.32 -6.80
C SER A 89 3.96 -21.80 -5.52
N ARG A 90 3.15 -21.51 -4.51
CA ARG A 90 3.58 -20.94 -3.23
C ARG A 90 2.80 -21.60 -2.09
N ASN A 91 3.45 -21.77 -0.94
CA ASN A 91 2.86 -22.46 0.21
C ASN A 91 2.88 -21.57 1.46
N PHE A 92 1.91 -21.75 2.35
CA PHE A 92 1.88 -21.04 3.63
C PHE A 92 2.87 -21.65 4.62
N GLN A 93 3.73 -20.83 5.19
CA GLN A 93 4.52 -21.17 6.38
C GLN A 93 3.64 -20.97 7.61
N LYS A 94 3.39 -22.05 8.37
CA LYS A 94 2.78 -21.92 9.70
C LYS A 94 3.81 -21.36 10.68
N VAL A 95 3.41 -20.35 11.44
CA VAL A 95 4.25 -19.65 12.41
C VAL A 95 4.15 -20.26 13.80
N LYS A 96 2.96 -20.75 14.18
CA LYS A 96 2.73 -21.51 15.41
C LYS A 96 2.41 -22.97 15.12
N TYR A 97 2.92 -23.87 15.94
CA TYR A 97 2.33 -25.21 16.11
C TYR A 97 1.11 -25.06 17.03
N SER A 98 -0.11 -25.00 16.47
CA SER A 98 -1.33 -25.00 17.27
C SER A 98 -1.42 -26.28 18.09
N SER A 99 -1.63 -26.14 19.40
CA SER A 99 -2.06 -27.21 20.28
C SER A 99 -3.48 -26.89 20.78
N LYS A 100 -4.42 -27.78 20.45
CA LYS A 100 -5.81 -27.89 20.97
C LYS A 100 -6.76 -26.70 20.74
N ASN A 101 -7.24 -26.51 19.49
CA ASN A 101 -8.63 -26.20 19.08
C ASN A 101 -8.67 -25.57 17.67
N ASP A 102 -8.20 -26.29 16.66
CA ASP A 102 -8.00 -25.76 15.29
C ASP A 102 -9.27 -25.18 14.64
N TYR A 103 -10.46 -25.71 14.97
CA TYR A 103 -11.72 -25.23 14.39
C TYR A 103 -12.08 -23.80 14.80
N LYS A 104 -11.82 -23.41 16.07
CA LYS A 104 -12.11 -22.04 16.53
C LYS A 104 -11.15 -21.01 15.93
N ILE A 105 -9.90 -21.42 15.70
CA ILE A 105 -8.88 -20.52 15.14
C ILE A 105 -9.22 -20.18 13.69
N ASP A 106 -9.70 -21.14 12.90
CA ASP A 106 -10.02 -20.90 11.49
C ASP A 106 -11.19 -19.91 11.29
N GLU A 107 -12.21 -19.95 12.15
CA GLU A 107 -13.30 -18.96 12.16
C GLU A 107 -12.81 -17.56 12.57
N MET A 108 -11.79 -17.48 13.43
CA MET A 108 -11.21 -16.21 13.92
C MET A 108 -10.09 -15.68 13.02
N LYS A 109 -9.77 -16.39 11.94
CA LYS A 109 -8.70 -16.02 11.03
C LYS A 109 -9.13 -14.89 10.09
N ILE A 110 -8.27 -13.89 9.99
CA ILE A 110 -8.36 -12.76 9.08
C ILE A 110 -7.24 -12.94 8.06
N ARG A 111 -7.57 -13.37 6.84
CA ARG A 111 -6.59 -13.47 5.76
C ARG A 111 -6.47 -12.14 5.04
N VAL A 112 -5.30 -11.52 5.13
CA VAL A 112 -4.99 -10.24 4.49
C VAL A 112 -4.03 -10.47 3.33
N MET A 113 -4.40 -9.98 2.15
CA MET A 113 -3.53 -9.87 0.99
C MET A 113 -3.09 -8.41 0.81
N GLN A 114 -1.80 -8.20 0.61
CA GLN A 114 -1.19 -6.94 0.23
C GLN A 114 -0.48 -7.13 -1.11
N TRP A 115 -0.77 -6.29 -2.10
CA TRP A 115 -0.17 -6.45 -3.42
C TRP A 115 -0.12 -5.16 -4.23
N ASN A 116 1.09 -4.72 -4.61
CA ASN A 116 1.24 -3.82 -5.75
C ASN A 116 0.96 -4.65 -7.02
N ILE A 117 -0.15 -4.37 -7.69
CA ILE A 117 -0.61 -5.18 -8.83
C ILE A 117 0.01 -4.76 -10.16
N LEU A 118 0.88 -3.72 -10.13
CA LEU A 118 1.50 -3.07 -11.27
C LEU A 118 0.45 -2.45 -12.20
N SER A 119 0.46 -1.14 -12.41
CA SER A 119 -0.51 -0.51 -13.32
C SER A 119 -0.31 -1.02 -14.75
N GLN A 120 -1.41 -1.27 -15.47
CA GLN A 120 -1.35 -1.67 -16.86
C GLN A 120 -0.72 -0.59 -17.75
N ALA A 121 -1.11 0.68 -17.51
CA ALA A 121 -0.55 1.81 -18.25
C ALA A 121 0.97 1.94 -18.04
N LEU A 122 1.44 1.80 -16.78
CA LEU A 122 2.86 1.86 -16.43
C LEU A 122 3.65 0.66 -16.98
N ALA A 123 3.07 -0.54 -16.91
CA ALA A 123 3.71 -1.77 -17.37
C ALA A 123 4.10 -1.72 -18.85
N ILE A 124 3.20 -1.22 -19.71
CA ILE A 124 3.45 -1.14 -21.16
C ILE A 124 4.41 0.00 -21.51
N ASN A 125 4.25 1.17 -20.87
CA ASN A 125 4.82 2.41 -21.41
C ASN A 125 5.99 3.01 -20.60
N SER A 126 6.12 2.66 -19.32
CA SER A 126 7.05 3.33 -18.42
C SER A 126 8.07 2.41 -17.76
N ASP A 127 7.67 1.20 -17.37
CA ASP A 127 8.53 0.35 -16.54
C ASP A 127 9.59 -0.44 -17.30
N LYS A 128 9.37 -0.66 -18.60
CA LYS A 128 10.35 -1.23 -19.54
C LYS A 128 10.96 -2.55 -19.05
N PHE A 129 10.11 -3.55 -18.82
CA PHE A 129 10.53 -4.88 -18.41
C PHE A 129 11.22 -5.64 -19.56
N VAL A 130 12.53 -5.45 -19.72
CA VAL A 130 13.31 -5.94 -20.87
C VAL A 130 13.39 -7.48 -20.98
N ALA A 131 13.14 -8.20 -19.88
CA ALA A 131 13.14 -9.66 -19.85
C ALA A 131 11.71 -10.26 -19.89
N CYS A 132 10.67 -9.42 -19.90
CA CYS A 132 9.28 -9.87 -19.92
C CYS A 132 8.74 -9.93 -21.36
N PRO A 133 8.15 -11.06 -21.79
CA PRO A 133 7.41 -11.12 -23.06
C PRO A 133 6.25 -10.12 -23.07
N LEU A 134 6.09 -9.36 -24.16
CA LEU A 134 5.03 -8.33 -24.28
C LEU A 134 3.62 -8.91 -24.10
N ASP A 135 3.37 -10.11 -24.61
CA ASP A 135 2.06 -10.76 -24.48
C ASP A 135 1.73 -11.13 -23.02
N ALA A 136 2.76 -11.37 -22.19
CA ALA A 136 2.60 -11.57 -20.75
C ALA A 136 2.24 -10.27 -20.01
N LEU A 137 2.59 -9.10 -20.58
CA LEU A 137 2.22 -7.78 -20.08
C LEU A 137 0.85 -7.32 -20.58
N SER A 138 0.21 -8.03 -21.52
CA SER A 138 -1.11 -7.65 -21.99
C SER A 138 -2.14 -7.72 -20.86
N TRP A 139 -3.09 -6.78 -20.84
CA TRP A 139 -4.16 -6.78 -19.83
C TRP A 139 -4.97 -8.08 -19.87
N GLY A 140 -5.24 -8.60 -21.07
CA GLY A 140 -5.93 -9.87 -21.27
C GLY A 140 -5.27 -11.03 -20.51
N THR A 141 -3.95 -11.14 -20.54
CA THR A 141 -3.22 -12.15 -19.74
C THR A 141 -3.16 -11.79 -18.26
N ARG A 142 -2.76 -10.55 -17.95
CA ARG A 142 -2.50 -10.12 -16.57
C ARG A 142 -3.74 -10.17 -15.68
N ARG A 143 -4.90 -9.72 -16.18
CA ARG A 143 -6.14 -9.66 -15.39
C ARG A 143 -6.55 -11.05 -14.87
N TRP A 144 -6.40 -12.08 -15.69
CA TRP A 144 -6.68 -13.46 -15.28
C TRP A 144 -5.63 -14.03 -14.33
N ARG A 145 -4.33 -13.73 -14.53
CA ARG A 145 -3.27 -14.11 -13.58
C ARG A 145 -3.42 -13.43 -12.22
N LEU A 146 -3.89 -12.19 -12.19
CA LEU A 146 -4.21 -11.46 -10.96
C LEU A 146 -5.34 -12.17 -10.20
N LEU A 147 -6.43 -12.53 -10.89
CA LEU A 147 -7.53 -13.29 -10.28
C LEU A 147 -7.11 -14.71 -9.86
N GLU A 148 -6.27 -15.40 -10.62
CA GLU A 148 -5.78 -16.75 -10.31
C GLU A 148 -5.02 -16.78 -8.96
N GLU A 149 -4.23 -15.74 -8.66
CA GLU A 149 -3.56 -15.59 -7.37
C GLU A 149 -4.57 -15.37 -6.22
N MET A 150 -5.61 -14.56 -6.45
CA MET A 150 -6.67 -14.31 -5.46
C MET A 150 -7.49 -15.57 -5.19
N VAL A 151 -7.86 -16.31 -6.24
CA VAL A 151 -8.58 -17.59 -6.16
C VAL A 151 -7.81 -18.62 -5.35
N SER A 152 -6.49 -18.66 -5.53
CA SER A 152 -5.61 -19.61 -4.84
C SER A 152 -5.42 -19.29 -3.37
N THR A 153 -5.50 -18.02 -3.00
CA THR A 153 -5.21 -17.55 -1.65
C THR A 153 -6.48 -17.27 -0.84
N ARG A 154 -7.62 -16.99 -1.50
CA ARG A 154 -8.93 -16.68 -0.90
C ARG A 154 -8.84 -15.69 0.28
N PRO A 155 -8.27 -14.49 0.08
CA PRO A 155 -8.14 -13.50 1.13
C PRO A 155 -9.50 -12.95 1.57
N ASP A 156 -9.62 -12.55 2.82
CA ASP A 156 -10.81 -11.88 3.33
C ASP A 156 -10.73 -10.35 3.17
N ILE A 157 -9.51 -9.82 3.12
CA ILE A 157 -9.20 -8.41 2.91
C ILE A 157 -8.09 -8.31 1.88
N LEU A 158 -8.31 -7.58 0.79
CA LEU A 158 -7.33 -7.33 -0.25
C LEU A 158 -6.96 -5.86 -0.27
N CYS A 159 -5.67 -5.56 -0.17
CA CYS A 159 -5.12 -4.22 -0.22
C CYS A 159 -4.22 -4.12 -1.46
N PHE A 160 -4.57 -3.22 -2.37
CA PHE A 160 -3.89 -3.08 -3.66
C PHE A 160 -3.32 -1.68 -3.86
N GLN A 161 -2.19 -1.63 -4.57
CA GLN A 161 -1.58 -0.41 -5.09
C GLN A 161 -1.45 -0.51 -6.61
N GLU A 162 -1.33 0.64 -7.26
CA GLU A 162 -1.29 0.77 -8.73
C GLU A 162 -2.54 0.25 -9.44
N VAL A 163 -3.69 0.43 -8.81
CA VAL A 163 -4.98 0.03 -9.40
C VAL A 163 -5.43 1.08 -10.39
N ASP A 164 -5.26 0.81 -11.69
CA ASP A 164 -5.82 1.60 -12.80
C ASP A 164 -7.03 0.92 -13.48
N HIS A 165 -7.34 -0.33 -13.10
CA HIS A 165 -8.52 -1.08 -13.57
C HIS A 165 -9.46 -1.44 -12.40
N TYR A 166 -9.86 -0.45 -11.60
CA TYR A 166 -10.68 -0.71 -10.41
C TYR A 166 -12.04 -1.36 -10.75
N GLN A 167 -12.66 -0.99 -11.86
CA GLN A 167 -13.96 -1.51 -12.26
C GLN A 167 -13.92 -3.01 -12.59
N PHE A 168 -12.82 -3.52 -13.14
CA PHE A 168 -12.57 -4.96 -13.32
C PHE A 168 -12.67 -5.70 -11.99
N PHE A 169 -11.91 -5.27 -10.97
CA PHE A 169 -11.91 -5.90 -9.65
C PHE A 169 -13.26 -5.77 -8.95
N LYS A 170 -13.94 -4.62 -9.10
CA LYS A 170 -15.29 -4.43 -8.57
C LYS A 170 -16.30 -5.40 -9.21
N SER A 171 -16.21 -5.61 -10.51
CA SER A 171 -17.13 -6.48 -11.26
C SER A 171 -16.85 -7.97 -11.05
N THR A 172 -15.62 -8.33 -10.70
CA THR A 172 -15.21 -9.72 -10.44
C THR A 172 -15.32 -10.12 -8.96
N LEU A 173 -14.93 -9.23 -8.04
CA LEU A 173 -14.99 -9.51 -6.60
C LEU A 173 -16.36 -9.17 -5.97
N GLY A 174 -17.12 -8.25 -6.56
CA GLY A 174 -18.46 -7.88 -6.10
C GLY A 174 -19.43 -9.07 -6.01
N PRO A 175 -19.58 -9.87 -7.08
CA PRO A 175 -20.38 -11.10 -7.06
C PRO A 175 -19.93 -12.14 -6.03
N LEU A 176 -18.65 -12.12 -5.63
CA LEU A 176 -18.10 -12.95 -4.55
C LEU A 176 -18.37 -12.40 -3.14
N GLY A 177 -19.12 -11.29 -3.02
CA GLY A 177 -19.48 -10.68 -1.75
C GLY A 177 -18.47 -9.67 -1.21
N PHE A 178 -17.56 -9.16 -2.05
CA PHE A 178 -16.60 -8.14 -1.63
C PHE A 178 -17.11 -6.73 -1.89
N ARG A 179 -16.90 -5.84 -0.91
CA ARG A 179 -17.04 -4.40 -1.08
C ARG A 179 -15.68 -3.77 -1.32
N GLY A 180 -15.56 -3.03 -2.42
CA GLY A 180 -14.36 -2.27 -2.76
C GLY A 180 -14.43 -0.80 -2.32
N VAL A 181 -13.28 -0.25 -1.95
CA VAL A 181 -13.00 1.19 -1.78
C VAL A 181 -11.80 1.53 -2.64
N PHE A 182 -11.86 2.62 -3.40
CA PHE A 182 -10.77 3.10 -4.26
C PHE A 182 -10.47 4.56 -3.99
N PHE A 183 -9.19 4.91 -3.99
CA PHE A 183 -8.75 6.31 -3.90
C PHE A 183 -7.55 6.54 -4.84
N PRO A 184 -7.75 7.30 -5.94
CA PRO A 184 -6.72 7.54 -6.93
C PRO A 184 -5.67 8.54 -6.43
N LYS A 185 -4.45 8.45 -6.97
CA LYS A 185 -3.45 9.51 -6.81
C LYS A 185 -3.97 10.80 -7.46
N PRO A 186 -3.86 11.98 -6.82
CA PRO A 186 -4.34 13.24 -7.37
C PRO A 186 -3.76 13.57 -8.76
N ASP A 187 -2.49 13.22 -8.99
CA ASP A 187 -1.72 13.44 -10.21
C ASP A 187 -1.01 12.14 -10.62
N SER A 188 -1.79 11.10 -10.92
CA SER A 188 -1.27 9.79 -11.31
C SER A 188 -0.41 9.87 -12.58
N PRO A 189 0.76 9.19 -12.63
CA PRO A 189 1.56 9.11 -13.85
C PRO A 189 0.82 8.44 -15.02
N CYS A 190 -0.16 7.57 -14.75
CA CYS A 190 -0.95 6.88 -15.78
C CYS A 190 -1.70 7.86 -16.67
N PHE A 191 -2.10 9.01 -16.12
CA PHE A 191 -2.85 10.03 -16.85
C PHE A 191 -2.10 10.59 -18.08
N TYR A 192 -0.76 10.50 -18.05
CA TYR A 192 0.11 11.02 -19.11
C TYR A 192 0.49 9.97 -20.16
N ILE A 193 -0.04 8.75 -20.03
CA ILE A 193 0.22 7.63 -20.96
C ILE A 193 -0.93 7.53 -21.95
N ALA A 194 -0.63 7.35 -23.23
CA ALA A 194 -1.65 7.11 -24.24
C ALA A 194 -2.42 5.81 -23.94
N GLU A 195 -3.73 5.79 -24.20
CA GLU A 195 -4.59 4.62 -23.99
C GLU A 195 -4.63 4.13 -22.52
N ASN A 196 -4.41 5.03 -21.55
CA ASN A 196 -4.56 4.73 -20.13
C ASN A 196 -6.02 4.49 -19.74
N ASN A 197 -6.25 3.77 -18.63
CA ASN A 197 -7.59 3.56 -18.08
C ASN A 197 -7.91 4.48 -16.89
N GLY A 198 -7.39 5.72 -16.93
CA GLY A 198 -7.51 6.69 -15.84
C GLY A 198 -6.35 6.61 -14.83
N PRO A 199 -6.47 7.33 -13.70
CA PRO A 199 -5.41 7.40 -12.70
C PRO A 199 -5.30 6.09 -11.90
N ASP A 200 -4.07 5.65 -11.64
CA ASP A 200 -3.82 4.61 -10.65
C ASP A 200 -4.06 5.10 -9.22
N GLY A 201 -4.29 4.16 -8.31
CA GLY A 201 -4.51 4.44 -6.90
C GLY A 201 -4.34 3.26 -5.99
N CYS A 202 -4.79 3.46 -4.76
CA CYS A 202 -4.91 2.40 -3.77
C CYS A 202 -6.34 1.87 -3.76
N ALA A 203 -6.51 0.59 -3.47
CA ALA A 203 -7.83 -0.02 -3.24
C ALA A 203 -7.83 -0.96 -2.04
N ILE A 204 -8.98 -1.06 -1.36
CA ILE A 204 -9.24 -2.09 -0.35
C ILE A 204 -10.54 -2.82 -0.72
N PHE A 205 -10.49 -4.15 -0.84
CA PHE A 205 -11.66 -5.01 -0.98
C PHE A 205 -11.87 -5.82 0.29
N ILE A 206 -13.11 -5.84 0.80
CA ILE A 206 -13.47 -6.45 2.09
C ILE A 206 -14.57 -7.48 1.87
N ASN A 207 -14.36 -8.70 2.36
CA ASN A 207 -15.36 -9.77 2.38
C ASN A 207 -16.51 -9.41 3.33
N GLU A 208 -17.67 -9.02 2.78
CA GLU A 208 -18.83 -8.60 3.58
C GLU A 208 -19.53 -9.77 4.29
N ALA A 209 -19.19 -11.02 3.94
CA ALA A 209 -19.65 -12.18 4.71
C ALA A 209 -18.98 -12.25 6.10
N LYS A 210 -17.74 -11.77 6.23
CA LYS A 210 -16.97 -11.78 7.49
C LYS A 210 -16.94 -10.44 8.21
N PHE A 211 -17.00 -9.32 7.50
CA PHE A 211 -16.81 -7.99 8.08
C PHE A 211 -17.90 -7.00 7.67
N ASP A 212 -18.31 -6.16 8.60
CA ASP A 212 -19.02 -4.92 8.29
C ASP A 212 -18.01 -3.79 8.10
N LEU A 213 -18.07 -3.10 6.96
CA LEU A 213 -17.38 -1.82 6.77
C LEU A 213 -18.14 -0.71 7.48
N LEU A 214 -17.61 -0.24 8.61
CA LEU A 214 -18.26 0.76 9.46
C LEU A 214 -17.91 2.21 9.08
N ASP A 215 -16.69 2.46 8.62
CA ASP A 215 -16.21 3.79 8.26
C ASP A 215 -15.05 3.69 7.27
N THR A 216 -14.89 4.72 6.44
CA THR A 216 -13.81 4.84 5.46
C THR A 216 -13.26 6.26 5.52
N LYS A 217 -11.94 6.36 5.60
CA LYS A 217 -11.19 7.61 5.54
C LYS A 217 -10.14 7.52 4.43
N THR A 218 -9.90 8.62 3.76
CA THR A 218 -8.87 8.74 2.73
C THR A 218 -7.98 9.93 3.02
N ARG A 219 -6.72 9.86 2.61
CA ARG A 219 -5.75 10.95 2.79
C ARG A 219 -4.78 11.00 1.63
N SER A 220 -4.64 12.17 1.03
CA SER A 220 -3.43 12.53 0.27
C SER A 220 -2.36 12.87 1.29
N LEU A 221 -1.33 12.02 1.37
CA LEU A 221 -0.30 12.10 2.40
C LEU A 221 0.47 13.41 2.29
N GLU A 222 0.82 14.00 3.41
CA GLU A 222 1.55 15.26 3.47
C GLU A 222 3.05 15.05 3.65
N VAL A 223 3.82 15.98 3.10
CA VAL A 223 5.26 16.12 3.34
C VAL A 223 5.50 17.56 3.77
N TRP A 224 6.01 17.73 5.00
CA TRP A 224 6.24 19.06 5.60
C TRP A 224 5.02 19.98 5.59
N GLY A 225 3.82 19.42 5.79
CA GLY A 225 2.54 20.16 5.83
C GLY A 225 1.93 20.49 4.48
N TYR A 226 2.47 19.95 3.38
CA TYR A 226 1.92 20.11 2.03
C TYR A 226 1.47 18.76 1.49
N GLN A 227 0.31 18.75 0.83
CA GLN A 227 -0.21 17.54 0.17
C GLN A 227 0.77 17.05 -0.89
N SER A 228 1.13 15.79 -0.79
CA SER A 228 1.87 15.05 -1.81
C SER A 228 0.91 14.30 -2.73
N ASN A 229 1.48 13.66 -3.76
CA ASN A 229 0.71 12.86 -4.71
C ASN A 229 0.40 11.43 -4.22
N GLN A 230 0.93 11.04 -3.05
CA GLN A 230 0.74 9.69 -2.52
C GLN A 230 -0.49 9.65 -1.63
N VAL A 231 -1.14 8.48 -1.57
CA VAL A 231 -2.45 8.35 -0.96
C VAL A 231 -2.54 7.15 -0.02
N ALA A 232 -3.40 7.28 0.99
CA ALA A 232 -3.75 6.22 1.92
C ALA A 232 -5.27 6.07 2.05
N ILE A 233 -5.72 4.84 2.28
CA ILE A 233 -7.09 4.48 2.65
C ILE A 233 -7.05 3.85 4.03
N LEU A 234 -8.02 4.18 4.87
CA LEU A 234 -8.19 3.62 6.21
C LEU A 234 -9.66 3.20 6.40
N CYS A 235 -9.88 1.91 6.63
CA CYS A 235 -11.20 1.31 6.80
C CYS A 235 -11.38 0.80 8.23
N LYS A 236 -12.51 1.14 8.85
CA LYS A 236 -12.94 0.59 10.14
C LYS A 236 -13.81 -0.63 9.90
N LEU A 237 -13.39 -1.77 10.42
CA LEU A 237 -14.08 -3.04 10.22
C LEU A 237 -14.61 -3.56 11.54
N ARG A 238 -15.82 -4.15 11.51
CA ARG A 238 -16.34 -5.00 12.58
C ARG A 238 -16.41 -6.43 12.08
N ARG A 239 -15.73 -7.34 12.76
CA ARG A 239 -15.83 -8.78 12.49
C ARG A 239 -17.17 -9.29 12.95
N ARG A 240 -17.89 -10.03 12.10
CA ARG A 240 -19.29 -10.42 12.34
C ARG A 240 -19.45 -11.52 13.39
N ASN A 241 -18.48 -12.42 13.51
CA ASN A 241 -18.60 -13.57 14.41
C ASN A 241 -18.51 -13.19 15.90
N ASP A 242 -17.82 -12.11 16.25
CA ASP A 242 -17.56 -11.70 17.63
C ASP A 242 -17.71 -10.20 17.89
N ASN A 243 -18.06 -9.42 16.87
CA ASN A 243 -18.21 -7.96 16.91
C ASN A 243 -16.94 -7.17 17.21
N ASN A 244 -15.76 -7.80 17.17
CA ASN A 244 -14.51 -7.11 17.42
C ASN A 244 -14.21 -6.08 16.31
N ILE A 245 -13.68 -4.93 16.72
CA ILE A 245 -13.42 -3.79 15.83
C ILE A 245 -11.92 -3.59 15.68
N PHE A 246 -11.49 -3.48 14.42
CA PHE A 246 -10.12 -3.16 14.06
C PHE A 246 -10.10 -2.27 12.81
N TRP A 247 -8.92 -1.76 12.48
CA TRP A 247 -8.70 -0.90 11.33
C TRP A 247 -7.78 -1.56 10.32
N VAL A 248 -7.99 -1.27 9.05
CA VAL A 248 -7.07 -1.66 7.98
C VAL A 248 -6.70 -0.45 7.15
N ALA A 249 -5.40 -0.22 6.99
CA ALA A 249 -4.87 0.81 6.14
C ALA A 249 -4.13 0.21 4.94
N THR A 250 -4.18 0.90 3.81
CA THR A 250 -3.28 0.65 2.69
C THR A 250 -2.71 1.95 2.13
N THR A 251 -1.48 1.91 1.64
CA THR A 251 -0.77 3.07 1.09
C THR A 251 0.18 2.68 -0.04
N HIS A 252 0.57 3.66 -0.84
CA HIS A 252 1.66 3.56 -1.81
C HIS A 252 2.54 4.80 -1.67
N LEU A 253 3.75 4.66 -1.11
CA LEU A 253 4.65 5.79 -0.84
C LEU A 253 5.50 6.18 -2.06
N LYS A 254 6.23 7.29 -1.93
CA LYS A 254 7.02 7.87 -3.02
C LYS A 254 8.07 6.89 -3.56
N ALA A 255 7.91 6.50 -4.82
CA ALA A 255 8.86 5.67 -5.56
C ALA A 255 10.17 6.38 -5.92
N ARG A 256 11.14 5.56 -6.39
CA ARG A 256 12.54 5.85 -6.76
C ARG A 256 13.47 6.06 -5.57
N GLN A 257 14.78 5.88 -5.83
CA GLN A 257 15.83 5.94 -4.82
C GLN A 257 16.50 7.32 -4.72
N GLY A 258 17.06 7.62 -3.54
CA GLY A 258 17.81 8.85 -3.27
C GLY A 258 17.51 9.45 -1.89
N HIS A 259 18.49 10.12 -1.28
CA HIS A 259 18.38 10.65 0.09
C HIS A 259 17.17 11.57 0.32
N LEU A 260 16.89 12.44 -0.65
CA LEU A 260 15.73 13.33 -0.58
C LEU A 260 14.42 12.52 -0.60
N LEU A 261 14.32 11.51 -1.46
CA LEU A 261 13.13 10.66 -1.57
C LEU A 261 12.93 9.78 -0.34
N ALA A 262 14.00 9.25 0.25
CA ALA A 262 13.95 8.54 1.53
C ALA A 262 13.46 9.45 2.67
N THR A 263 13.85 10.73 2.65
CA THR A 263 13.35 11.73 3.61
C THR A 263 11.87 12.05 3.36
N MET A 264 11.45 12.20 2.10
CA MET A 264 10.04 12.38 1.75
C MET A 264 9.19 11.20 2.23
N ARG A 265 9.65 9.95 1.99
CA ARG A 265 8.98 8.74 2.48
C ARG A 265 8.86 8.72 3.99
N ARG A 266 9.90 9.15 4.72
CA ARG A 266 9.85 9.28 6.19
C ARG A 266 8.72 10.21 6.63
N GLU A 267 8.61 11.38 6.00
CA GLU A 267 7.55 12.34 6.34
C GLU A 267 6.15 11.82 5.95
N GLN A 268 6.02 11.17 4.78
CA GLN A 268 4.79 10.48 4.40
C GLN A 268 4.40 9.39 5.41
N GLY A 269 5.37 8.63 5.92
CA GLY A 269 5.13 7.60 6.93
C GLY A 269 4.71 8.18 8.28
N LYS A 270 5.28 9.30 8.70
CA LYS A 270 4.81 10.01 9.90
C LYS A 270 3.37 10.49 9.73
N ASP A 271 3.08 11.15 8.61
CA ASP A 271 1.74 11.63 8.32
C ASP A 271 0.71 10.49 8.23
N LEU A 272 1.09 9.35 7.65
CA LEU A 272 0.29 8.12 7.66
C LEU A 272 0.00 7.64 9.08
N MET A 273 1.00 7.60 9.96
CA MET A 273 0.83 7.18 11.35
C MET A 273 -0.05 8.15 12.13
N ASP A 274 0.14 9.45 11.97
CA ASP A 274 -0.71 10.48 12.61
C ASP A 274 -2.16 10.40 12.13
N PHE A 275 -2.35 10.20 10.82
CA PHE A 275 -3.66 9.93 10.22
C PHE A 275 -4.33 8.70 10.84
N ILE A 276 -3.63 7.56 10.90
CA ILE A 276 -4.16 6.34 11.52
C ILE A 276 -4.55 6.60 12.97
N LYS A 277 -3.63 7.12 13.79
CA LYS A 277 -3.85 7.39 15.23
C LYS A 277 -5.03 8.32 15.47
N SER A 278 -5.23 9.33 14.62
CA SER A 278 -6.34 10.30 14.75
C SER A 278 -7.72 9.65 14.70
N TYR A 279 -7.86 8.51 14.02
CA TYR A 279 -9.13 7.78 13.89
C TYR A 279 -9.17 6.48 14.70
N SER A 280 -8.08 5.72 14.73
CA SER A 280 -8.01 4.45 15.44
C SER A 280 -7.89 4.63 16.95
N GLY A 281 -7.27 5.74 17.39
CA GLY A 281 -6.72 5.83 18.75
C GLY A 281 -5.80 4.64 19.00
N ASN A 282 -6.00 3.96 20.12
CA ASN A 282 -5.21 2.77 20.51
C ASN A 282 -5.84 1.44 20.04
N ARG A 283 -6.84 1.46 19.14
CA ARG A 283 -7.46 0.22 18.65
C ARG A 283 -6.53 -0.55 17.70
N PRO A 284 -6.71 -1.86 17.54
CA PRO A 284 -5.91 -2.68 16.63
C PRO A 284 -5.94 -2.18 15.18
N VAL A 285 -4.78 -2.10 14.53
CA VAL A 285 -4.66 -1.78 13.10
C VAL A 285 -3.79 -2.81 12.36
N ILE A 286 -4.13 -3.04 11.10
CA ILE A 286 -3.28 -3.68 10.09
C ILE A 286 -2.93 -2.62 9.06
N VAL A 287 -1.64 -2.41 8.77
CA VAL A 287 -1.17 -1.42 7.79
C VAL A 287 -0.44 -2.17 6.68
N THR A 288 -0.94 -2.02 5.47
CA THR A 288 -0.40 -2.65 4.27
C THR A 288 0.14 -1.59 3.32
N GLY A 289 1.04 -1.95 2.41
CA GLY A 289 1.39 -1.06 1.32
C GLY A 289 2.71 -1.38 0.65
N ASP A 290 2.90 -0.75 -0.50
CA ASP A 290 4.21 -0.57 -1.12
C ASP A 290 4.81 0.72 -0.55
N PHE A 291 5.80 0.55 0.33
CA PHE A 291 6.46 1.66 1.00
C PHE A 291 7.59 2.24 0.14
N ASN A 292 7.94 1.61 -0.98
CA ASN A 292 9.07 1.99 -1.83
C ASN A 292 10.37 2.21 -1.04
N ALA A 293 10.50 1.50 0.09
CA ALA A 293 11.56 1.68 1.05
C ALA A 293 11.98 0.33 1.60
N ASN A 294 13.29 0.11 1.67
CA ASN A 294 13.83 -1.09 2.29
C ASN A 294 13.83 -0.99 3.83
N PRO A 295 14.03 -2.10 4.57
CA PRO A 295 13.98 -2.12 6.04
C PRO A 295 15.01 -1.22 6.74
N CYS A 296 16.05 -0.76 6.04
CA CYS A 296 17.06 0.15 6.59
C CYS A 296 16.68 1.63 6.41
N GLU A 297 15.61 1.95 5.68
CA GLU A 297 15.21 3.32 5.46
C GLU A 297 14.48 3.94 6.66
N PRO A 298 14.59 5.27 6.86
CA PRO A 298 14.01 5.93 8.03
C PRO A 298 12.49 5.77 8.18
N VAL A 299 11.76 5.57 7.07
CA VAL A 299 10.31 5.34 7.12
C VAL A 299 9.96 4.03 7.82
N TYR A 300 10.72 2.96 7.58
CA TYR A 300 10.48 1.67 8.22
C TYR A 300 10.64 1.78 9.75
N HIS A 301 11.67 2.51 10.20
CA HIS A 301 11.86 2.82 11.61
C HIS A 301 10.76 3.72 12.18
N ALA A 302 10.25 4.69 11.41
CA ALA A 302 9.16 5.55 11.86
C ALA A 302 7.88 4.76 12.17
N LEU A 303 7.60 3.66 11.46
CA LEU A 303 6.46 2.79 11.73
C LEU A 303 6.74 1.78 12.86
N THR A 304 7.92 1.17 12.88
CA THR A 304 8.22 0.04 13.77
C THR A 304 8.80 0.44 15.12
N LYS A 305 9.28 1.68 15.25
CA LYS A 305 9.88 2.23 16.48
C LYS A 305 9.15 3.49 16.95
N ASP A 306 7.89 3.66 16.56
CA ASP A 306 7.05 4.72 17.12
C ASP A 306 6.89 4.52 18.63
N ASP A 307 7.15 5.58 19.42
CA ASP A 307 7.15 5.50 20.88
C ASP A 307 5.75 5.23 21.47
N THR A 308 4.70 5.54 20.72
CA THR A 308 3.30 5.50 21.21
C THR A 308 2.47 4.38 20.60
N TYR A 309 2.83 3.96 19.38
CA TYR A 309 2.05 3.05 18.58
C TYR A 309 2.96 2.27 17.61
N PRO A 310 3.94 1.50 18.13
CA PRO A 310 4.86 0.76 17.29
C PRO A 310 4.12 -0.35 16.55
N LEU A 311 4.46 -0.56 15.28
CA LEU A 311 3.97 -1.69 14.51
C LEU A 311 5.04 -2.80 14.41
N ASP A 312 4.62 -4.06 14.28
CA ASP A 312 5.50 -5.18 13.89
C ASP A 312 5.14 -5.66 12.48
N SER A 313 6.07 -6.33 11.81
CA SER A 313 5.89 -6.80 10.43
C SER A 313 5.63 -8.31 10.40
N ALA A 314 4.54 -8.72 9.75
CA ALA A 314 4.15 -10.12 9.65
C ALA A 314 5.18 -10.96 8.89
N TYR A 315 5.81 -10.40 7.86
CA TYR A 315 6.73 -11.16 7.00
C TYR A 315 8.09 -11.46 7.63
N ARG A 316 8.43 -10.82 8.76
CA ARG A 316 9.58 -11.20 9.58
C ARG A 316 9.47 -12.62 10.14
N TYR A 317 8.27 -13.19 10.22
CA TYR A 317 8.10 -14.57 10.68
C TYR A 317 8.65 -15.63 9.72
N LEU A 318 8.90 -15.29 8.44
CA LEU A 318 9.66 -16.17 7.52
C LEU A 318 11.07 -16.47 8.04
N SER A 319 11.63 -15.58 8.87
CA SER A 319 12.94 -15.73 9.50
C SER A 319 12.87 -15.86 11.02
N ASN A 320 11.74 -16.34 11.57
CA ASN A 320 11.52 -16.41 13.03
C ASN A 320 11.73 -15.05 13.73
N LYS A 321 11.24 -13.97 13.12
CA LYS A 321 11.39 -12.58 13.55
C LYS A 321 12.81 -12.01 13.52
N MET A 322 13.79 -12.68 12.92
CA MET A 322 15.16 -12.15 12.88
C MET A 322 15.30 -10.96 11.92
N SER A 323 14.73 -11.08 10.72
CA SER A 323 14.84 -10.08 9.65
C SER A 323 13.62 -10.06 8.74
N GLU A 324 13.46 -9.00 7.97
CA GLU A 324 12.54 -8.98 6.84
C GLU A 324 12.96 -9.97 5.74
N PRO A 325 12.07 -10.35 4.81
CA PRO A 325 12.44 -11.19 3.68
C PRO A 325 13.48 -10.48 2.80
N PRO A 326 14.23 -11.24 1.99
CA PRO A 326 15.25 -10.67 1.10
C PRO A 326 14.67 -9.80 -0.02
N TYR A 327 13.44 -10.09 -0.47
CA TYR A 327 12.73 -9.29 -1.46
C TYR A 327 11.22 -9.45 -1.34
N THR A 328 10.50 -8.50 -1.93
CA THR A 328 9.07 -8.58 -2.25
C THR A 328 8.81 -8.20 -3.70
N THR A 329 9.80 -7.61 -4.38
CA THR A 329 9.81 -7.36 -5.82
C THR A 329 11.12 -7.84 -6.44
N TRP A 330 11.05 -8.42 -7.63
CA TRP A 330 12.23 -8.87 -8.37
C TRP A 330 12.03 -8.74 -9.89
N LYS A 331 12.71 -7.78 -10.52
CA LYS A 331 12.49 -7.38 -11.92
C LYS A 331 13.78 -7.02 -12.65
N ILE A 332 13.75 -7.08 -13.97
CA ILE A 332 14.83 -6.60 -14.84
C ILE A 332 14.28 -5.48 -15.72
N ARG A 333 14.93 -4.31 -15.65
CA ARG A 333 14.66 -3.13 -16.47
C ARG A 333 15.88 -2.82 -17.34
N GLU A 334 15.77 -1.82 -18.23
CA GLU A 334 16.88 -1.40 -19.09
C GLU A 334 18.15 -1.02 -18.31
N ASP A 335 17.98 -0.45 -17.11
CA ASP A 335 19.07 0.06 -16.27
C ASP A 335 19.60 -0.97 -15.25
N GLY A 336 18.99 -2.15 -15.14
CA GLY A 336 19.51 -3.25 -14.34
C GLY A 336 18.47 -4.20 -13.75
N GLU A 337 18.97 -5.12 -12.93
CA GLU A 337 18.16 -6.05 -12.14
C GLU A 337 17.93 -5.48 -10.74
N TYR A 338 16.66 -5.47 -10.31
CA TYR A 338 16.20 -4.92 -9.04
C TYR A 338 15.55 -6.02 -8.22
N CYS A 339 16.12 -6.32 -7.05
CA CYS A 339 15.63 -7.31 -6.11
C CYS A 339 15.61 -6.69 -4.71
N GLN A 340 14.42 -6.34 -4.22
CA GLN A 340 14.27 -5.49 -3.03
C GLN A 340 13.01 -5.84 -2.23
N THR A 341 13.05 -5.60 -0.92
CA THR A 341 11.87 -5.65 -0.04
C THR A 341 11.31 -4.25 0.11
N LEU A 342 10.11 -4.03 -0.42
CA LEU A 342 9.41 -2.75 -0.44
C LEU A 342 7.98 -2.84 0.11
N ASP A 343 7.41 -4.05 0.14
CA ASP A 343 6.03 -4.32 0.52
C ASP A 343 5.96 -4.88 1.94
N TYR A 344 4.95 -4.45 2.68
CA TYR A 344 4.81 -4.84 4.08
C TYR A 344 3.35 -5.10 4.47
N ILE A 345 3.17 -6.06 5.38
CA ILE A 345 1.96 -6.21 6.20
C ILE A 345 2.37 -5.95 7.65
N PHE A 346 2.20 -4.71 8.08
CA PHE A 346 2.39 -4.31 9.47
C PHE A 346 1.12 -4.52 10.28
N TYR A 347 1.27 -4.72 11.58
CA TYR A 347 0.15 -4.89 12.51
C TYR A 347 0.49 -4.33 13.90
N THR A 348 -0.53 -3.98 14.67
CA THR A 348 -0.35 -3.60 16.08
C THR A 348 0.08 -4.83 16.89
N PRO A 349 1.29 -4.86 17.45
CA PRO A 349 1.78 -5.99 18.24
C PRO A 349 0.91 -6.19 19.49
N ASN A 350 0.82 -7.44 19.96
CA ASN A 350 -0.06 -7.89 21.06
C ASN A 350 -1.56 -7.83 20.78
N SER A 351 -2.01 -7.06 19.78
CA SER A 351 -3.40 -7.08 19.31
C SER A 351 -3.65 -8.18 18.28
N PHE A 352 -2.64 -8.53 17.48
CA PHE A 352 -2.76 -9.63 16.52
C PHE A 352 -1.67 -10.69 16.74
N ASP A 353 -2.09 -11.93 16.60
CA ASP A 353 -1.22 -13.07 16.38
C ASP A 353 -1.09 -13.37 14.88
N VAL A 354 0.12 -13.67 14.43
CA VAL A 354 0.36 -14.13 13.05
C VAL A 354 0.40 -15.65 13.05
N GLU A 355 -0.54 -16.28 12.36
CA GLU A 355 -0.70 -17.73 12.29
C GLU A 355 0.07 -18.34 11.12
N SER A 356 0.00 -17.68 9.95
CA SER A 356 0.73 -18.13 8.77
C SER A 356 1.06 -16.97 7.83
N VAL A 357 2.11 -17.16 7.03
CA VAL A 357 2.52 -16.23 5.97
C VAL A 357 2.81 -17.01 4.69
N LEU A 358 2.42 -16.47 3.54
CA LEU A 358 2.65 -17.09 2.24
C LEU A 358 4.12 -16.89 1.83
N HIS A 359 4.84 -18.01 1.61
CA HIS A 359 6.25 -17.96 1.20
C HIS A 359 6.43 -17.17 -0.11
N LEU A 360 7.57 -16.51 -0.21
CA LEU A 360 8.03 -15.91 -1.45
C LEU A 360 8.66 -16.98 -2.33
N PRO A 361 8.46 -16.94 -3.66
CA PRO A 361 8.99 -17.94 -4.57
C PRO A 361 10.50 -17.80 -4.72
N THR A 362 11.25 -18.89 -4.81
CA THR A 362 12.71 -18.86 -4.95
C THR A 362 13.15 -18.32 -6.32
N ALA A 363 14.44 -17.99 -6.47
CA ALA A 363 14.99 -17.59 -7.78
C ALA A 363 14.77 -18.65 -8.87
N GLU A 364 14.78 -19.94 -8.51
CA GLU A 364 14.50 -21.06 -9.40
C GLU A 364 13.01 -21.10 -9.80
N ASP A 365 12.10 -20.94 -8.83
CA ASP A 365 10.66 -20.88 -9.08
C ASP A 365 10.28 -19.74 -10.04
N ILE A 366 10.95 -18.60 -9.88
CA ILE A 366 10.75 -17.37 -10.66
C ILE A 366 11.32 -17.52 -12.08
N GLY A 367 12.50 -18.12 -12.22
CA GLY A 367 13.24 -18.21 -13.48
C GLY A 367 14.13 -16.99 -13.76
N GLU A 368 14.91 -17.07 -14.84
CA GLU A 368 15.92 -16.06 -15.20
C GLU A 368 15.31 -14.71 -15.62
N GLY A 369 14.15 -14.73 -16.27
CA GLY A 369 13.45 -13.52 -16.72
C GLY A 369 12.83 -12.68 -15.61
N ARG A 370 12.84 -13.17 -14.38
CA ARG A 370 12.22 -12.55 -13.20
C ARG A 370 10.72 -12.30 -13.40
N VAL A 371 10.14 -11.33 -12.68
CA VAL A 371 8.74 -10.95 -12.83
C VAL A 371 8.62 -9.50 -13.33
N PRO A 372 7.56 -9.15 -14.08
CA PRO A 372 6.44 -10.00 -14.50
C PRO A 372 6.83 -11.02 -15.58
N SER A 373 6.00 -12.05 -15.76
CA SER A 373 6.19 -13.11 -16.76
C SER A 373 4.85 -13.79 -17.07
N TYR A 374 4.83 -14.76 -17.99
CA TYR A 374 3.62 -15.56 -18.26
C TYR A 374 3.06 -16.27 -17.00
N ARG A 375 3.91 -16.47 -15.98
CA ARG A 375 3.58 -17.17 -14.74
C ARG A 375 3.23 -16.23 -13.58
N TYR A 376 3.44 -14.93 -13.73
CA TYR A 376 3.19 -13.96 -12.66
C TYR A 376 2.93 -12.53 -13.20
N PRO A 377 1.82 -11.87 -12.80
CA PRO A 377 1.35 -10.68 -13.51
C PRO A 377 2.03 -9.38 -13.11
N SER A 378 2.62 -9.30 -11.91
CA SER A 378 3.20 -8.09 -11.33
C SER A 378 4.70 -8.26 -11.12
N ASP A 379 5.44 -7.15 -11.06
CA ASP A 379 6.83 -7.14 -10.62
C ASP A 379 7.00 -7.25 -9.09
N HIS A 380 5.90 -7.14 -8.34
CA HIS A 380 5.83 -7.36 -6.89
C HIS A 380 5.09 -8.66 -6.59
N PHE A 381 5.55 -9.44 -5.62
CA PHE A 381 4.87 -10.63 -5.12
C PHE A 381 3.78 -10.26 -4.12
N SER A 382 2.62 -10.88 -4.25
CA SER A 382 1.54 -10.74 -3.28
C SER A 382 2.02 -11.24 -1.90
N LEU A 383 1.84 -10.41 -0.89
CA LEU A 383 2.03 -10.78 0.50
C LEU A 383 0.69 -11.25 1.04
N VAL A 384 0.63 -12.43 1.66
CA VAL A 384 -0.59 -12.95 2.26
C VAL A 384 -0.29 -13.48 3.65
N ALA A 385 -0.99 -12.96 4.65
CA ALA A 385 -0.83 -13.36 6.04
C ALA A 385 -2.19 -13.72 6.65
N ASP A 386 -2.19 -14.76 7.47
CA ASP A 386 -3.30 -15.11 8.34
C ASP A 386 -3.05 -14.50 9.72
N LEU A 387 -3.91 -13.56 10.12
CA LEU A 387 -3.85 -12.92 11.44
C LEU A 387 -5.06 -13.32 12.28
N VAL A 388 -4.86 -13.44 13.59
CA VAL A 388 -5.92 -13.62 14.57
C VAL A 388 -5.93 -12.42 15.49
N LEU A 389 -7.07 -11.72 15.55
CA LEU A 389 -7.28 -10.63 16.48
C LEU A 389 -7.45 -11.19 17.89
N ASN A 390 -6.59 -10.77 18.80
CA ASN A 390 -6.61 -11.17 20.21
C ASN A 390 -7.80 -10.50 20.91
N GLU A 391 -8.50 -11.26 21.76
CA GLU A 391 -9.53 -10.70 22.62
C GLU A 391 -8.88 -9.67 23.57
N SER A 392 -9.55 -8.52 23.72
CA SER A 392 -9.08 -7.38 24.53
C SER A 392 -9.32 -7.57 26.01
#